data_AF-A0A382UK72-F1
#
_entry.id   AF-A0A382UK72-F1
#
_cell.length_a   1.000
_cell.length_b   1.000
_cell.length_c   1.000
_cell.angle_alpha   90.00
_cell.angle_beta   90.00
_cell.angle_gamma   90.00
#
_symmetry.space_group_name_H-M   'P 1'
#
loop_
_entity.id
_entity.type
_entity.pdbx_description
1 polymer ?
#
loop_
_entity_poly.entity_id
_entity_poly.type
_entity_poly.pdbx_seq_one_letter_code
_entity_poly.pdbx_strand_id
1 'polypeptide(L)'
;MLDCFSRGLSHTDKTEKDRSSLSTAINFLGLLGTVVAGAFACASMEQTDPSFAFQNYIRVDTYSSAVSLIIILGTFFSLLAAIDYLRRFDAEHGEFHCLVHYAAASMLLFVQANNLIMLFLAVETLSMAAYLLTSYLRDSRRSVEGGL
;
A
#
# COMPACT_ATOMS: atom_id res chain seq x y z
N MET A 1 13.91 44.04 8.19
CA MET A 1 12.58 43.37 8.28
C MET A 1 12.24 42.61 6.99
N LEU A 2 12.48 43.21 5.81
CA LEU A 2 12.27 42.56 4.49
C LEU A 2 13.17 41.33 4.26
N ASP A 3 14.41 41.32 4.77
CA ASP A 3 15.31 40.16 4.64
C ASP A 3 14.83 38.90 5.40
N CYS A 4 14.10 39.09 6.51
CA CYS A 4 13.54 37.96 7.25
C CYS A 4 12.36 37.33 6.49
N PHE A 5 11.55 38.18 5.82
CA PHE A 5 10.44 37.74 4.97
C PHE A 5 10.92 37.06 3.68
N SER A 6 11.95 37.60 3.03
CA SER A 6 12.58 36.99 1.84
C SER A 6 13.25 35.65 2.16
N ARG A 7 13.93 35.53 3.31
CA ARG A 7 14.47 34.24 3.78
C ARG A 7 13.38 33.24 4.15
N GLY A 8 12.25 33.70 4.69
CA GLY A 8 11.08 32.86 4.96
C GLY A 8 10.49 32.24 3.69
N LEU A 9 10.28 33.05 2.64
CA LEU A 9 9.79 32.59 1.34
C LEU A 9 10.79 31.66 0.63
N SER A 10 12.10 31.92 0.76
CA SER A 10 13.14 31.05 0.21
C SER A 10 13.24 29.70 0.92
N HIS A 11 12.88 29.61 2.21
CA HIS A 11 12.88 28.35 2.95
C HIS A 11 11.65 27.50 2.64
N THR A 12 10.47 28.12 2.48
CA THR A 12 9.24 27.39 2.13
C THR A 12 9.29 26.82 0.72
N ASP A 13 9.85 27.55 -0.25
CA ASP A 13 9.98 27.11 -1.65
C ASP A 13 10.92 25.89 -1.79
N LYS A 14 12.02 25.85 -1.01
CA LYS A 14 12.91 24.67 -0.98
C LYS A 14 12.24 23.43 -0.39
N THR A 15 11.47 23.59 0.69
CA THR A 15 10.80 22.45 1.35
C THR A 15 9.65 21.87 0.52
N GLU A 16 8.94 22.71 -0.22
CA GLU A 16 7.85 22.27 -1.11
C GLU A 16 8.38 21.52 -2.34
N LYS A 17 9.48 22.04 -2.92
CA LYS A 17 10.16 21.38 -4.05
C LYS A 17 10.72 20.01 -3.69
N ASP A 18 11.40 19.86 -2.55
CA ASP A 18 11.94 18.56 -2.11
C ASP A 18 10.83 17.54 -1.83
N ARG A 19 9.71 17.97 -1.23
CA ARG A 19 8.56 17.11 -0.93
C ARG A 19 7.89 16.58 -2.20
N SER A 20 7.78 17.40 -3.24
CA SER A 20 7.21 16.98 -4.54
C SER A 20 8.08 15.94 -5.27
N SER A 21 9.41 16.09 -5.21
CA SER A 21 10.35 15.12 -5.80
C SER A 21 10.33 13.80 -5.04
N LEU A 22 10.20 13.85 -3.70
CA LEU A 22 10.16 12.68 -2.84
C LEU A 22 8.84 11.92 -2.97
N SER A 23 7.69 12.60 -3.04
CA SER A 23 6.38 12.00 -3.36
C SER A 23 6.43 11.24 -4.68
N THR A 24 6.97 11.87 -5.72
CA THR A 24 7.13 11.24 -7.04
C THR A 24 7.99 9.98 -6.96
N ALA A 25 9.12 10.03 -6.25
CA ALA A 25 10.00 8.87 -6.07
C ALA A 25 9.31 7.70 -5.34
N ILE A 26 8.52 7.99 -4.29
CA ILE A 26 7.78 6.96 -3.54
C ILE A 26 6.70 6.33 -4.42
N ASN A 27 6.00 7.12 -5.24
CA ASN A 27 4.98 6.61 -6.17
C ASN A 27 5.60 5.64 -7.17
N PHE A 28 6.73 5.99 -7.79
CA PHE A 28 7.46 5.11 -8.69
C PHE A 28 7.96 3.85 -7.98
N LEU A 29 8.48 3.98 -6.75
CA LEU A 29 8.96 2.84 -5.98
C LEU A 29 7.82 1.86 -5.64
N GLY A 30 6.64 2.36 -5.26
CA GLY A 30 5.46 1.53 -4.98
C GLY A 30 4.92 0.84 -6.25
N LEU A 31 4.86 1.55 -7.37
CA LEU A 31 4.47 0.95 -8.66
C LEU A 31 5.48 -0.12 -9.11
N LEU A 32 6.78 0.15 -8.99
CA LEU A 32 7.81 -0.84 -9.32
C LEU A 32 7.73 -2.06 -8.41
N GLY A 33 7.50 -1.87 -7.11
CA GLY A 33 7.31 -2.95 -6.14
C GLY A 33 6.13 -3.85 -6.49
N THR A 34 4.97 -3.28 -6.84
CA THR A 34 3.80 -4.05 -7.26
C THR A 34 4.02 -4.82 -8.57
N VAL A 35 4.73 -4.25 -9.54
CA VAL A 35 5.10 -4.94 -10.79
C VAL A 35 6.02 -6.13 -10.53
N VAL A 36 7.05 -5.94 -9.68
CA VAL A 36 7.97 -7.03 -9.29
C VAL A 36 7.22 -8.14 -8.56
N ALA A 37 6.33 -7.80 -7.63
CA ALA A 37 5.49 -8.77 -6.94
C ALA A 37 4.57 -9.53 -7.91
N GLY A 38 3.98 -8.83 -8.89
CA GLY A 38 3.14 -9.45 -9.92
C GLY A 38 3.91 -10.42 -10.81
N ALA A 39 5.13 -10.06 -11.21
CA ALA A 39 6.01 -10.95 -11.97
C ALA A 39 6.37 -12.22 -11.16
N PHE A 40 6.65 -12.07 -9.87
CA PHE A 40 6.89 -13.21 -8.98
C PHE A 40 5.66 -14.10 -8.82
N ALA A 41 4.46 -13.51 -8.68
CA ALA A 41 3.21 -14.25 -8.62
C ALA A 41 2.97 -15.06 -9.91
N CYS A 42 3.20 -14.48 -11.09
CA CYS A 42 3.13 -15.18 -12.38
C CYS A 42 4.12 -16.36 -12.44
N ALA A 43 5.39 -16.13 -12.07
CA ALA A 43 6.41 -17.18 -12.07
C ALA A 43 6.06 -18.32 -11.10
N SER A 44 5.39 -18.01 -9.99
CA SER A 44 4.95 -19.02 -9.01
C SER A 44 3.83 -19.92 -9.54
N MET A 45 3.11 -19.52 -10.59
CA MET A 45 2.04 -20.34 -11.19
C MET A 45 2.58 -21.53 -12.01
N GLU A 46 3.84 -21.49 -12.45
CA GLU A 46 4.46 -22.61 -13.17
C GLU A 46 4.84 -23.78 -12.24
N GLN A 47 4.88 -23.55 -10.92
CA GLN A 47 5.15 -24.61 -9.96
C GLN A 47 3.97 -25.59 -9.91
N THR A 48 4.26 -26.85 -10.25
CA THR A 48 3.27 -27.94 -10.24
C THR A 48 3.04 -28.48 -8.83
N ASP A 49 4.08 -28.45 -7.98
CA ASP A 49 4.01 -28.93 -6.61
C ASP A 49 3.71 -27.77 -5.64
N PRO A 50 2.77 -27.94 -4.70
CA PRO A 50 2.48 -26.92 -3.70
C PRO A 50 3.69 -26.74 -2.77
N SER A 51 4.11 -25.48 -2.64
CA SER A 51 5.19 -25.07 -1.74
C SER A 51 4.62 -24.79 -0.35
N PHE A 52 5.30 -25.28 0.69
CA PHE A 52 4.89 -25.09 2.08
C PHE A 52 5.95 -24.32 2.86
N ALA A 53 5.51 -23.38 3.68
CA ALA A 53 6.38 -22.62 4.58
C ALA A 53 5.83 -22.63 6.01
N PHE A 54 6.69 -22.27 6.98
CA PHE A 54 6.35 -22.15 8.40
C PHE A 54 5.57 -23.34 8.97
N GLN A 55 6.17 -24.53 8.96
CA GLN A 55 5.54 -25.73 9.54
C GLN A 55 4.12 -25.97 8.98
N ASN A 56 3.94 -25.76 7.68
CA ASN A 56 2.68 -25.95 6.97
C ASN A 56 1.58 -24.93 7.31
N TYR A 57 1.93 -23.76 7.88
CA TYR A 57 0.97 -22.68 8.15
C TYR A 57 0.73 -21.78 6.93
N ILE A 58 1.68 -21.71 6.01
CA ILE A 58 1.58 -20.97 4.76
C ILE A 58 1.71 -21.97 3.61
N ARG A 59 0.74 -21.96 2.70
CA ARG A 59 0.70 -22.80 1.52
C ARG A 59 0.62 -21.95 0.26
N VAL A 60 1.55 -22.15 -0.66
CA VAL A 60 1.57 -21.52 -1.97
C VAL A 60 1.31 -22.59 -3.02
N ASP A 61 0.17 -22.47 -3.69
CA ASP A 61 -0.21 -23.30 -4.83
C ASP A 61 -0.65 -22.40 -6.01
N THR A 62 -1.01 -23.03 -7.12
CA THR A 62 -1.46 -22.31 -8.32
C THR A 62 -2.71 -21.47 -8.07
N TYR A 63 -3.62 -21.91 -7.19
CA TYR A 63 -4.85 -21.19 -6.87
C TYR A 63 -4.54 -19.94 -6.02
N SER A 64 -3.75 -20.10 -4.97
CA SER A 64 -3.27 -19.03 -4.10
C SER A 64 -2.49 -17.98 -4.90
N SER A 65 -1.65 -18.42 -5.85
CA SER A 65 -0.90 -17.53 -6.75
C SER A 65 -1.83 -16.75 -7.70
N ALA A 66 -2.86 -17.40 -8.25
CA ALA A 66 -3.84 -16.74 -9.12
C ALA A 66 -4.64 -15.65 -8.38
N VAL A 67 -5.10 -15.93 -7.15
CA VAL A 67 -5.81 -14.95 -6.32
C VAL A 67 -4.87 -13.84 -5.86
N SER A 68 -3.62 -14.17 -5.51
CA SER A 68 -2.58 -13.19 -5.18
C SER A 68 -2.34 -12.20 -6.32
N LEU A 69 -2.34 -12.68 -7.57
CA LEU A 69 -2.22 -11.84 -8.76
C LEU A 69 -3.39 -10.85 -8.88
N ILE A 70 -4.63 -11.27 -8.60
CA ILE A 70 -5.80 -10.38 -8.58
C ILE A 70 -5.63 -9.27 -7.52
N ILE A 71 -5.14 -9.62 -6.32
CA ILE A 71 -4.87 -8.65 -5.25
C ILE A 71 -3.79 -7.66 -5.68
N ILE A 72 -2.71 -8.13 -6.30
CA ILE A 72 -1.61 -7.27 -6.76
C ILE A 72 -2.09 -6.33 -7.86
N LEU A 73 -2.91 -6.81 -8.81
CA LEU A 73 -3.53 -5.95 -9.83
C LEU A 73 -4.46 -4.90 -9.21
N GLY A 74 -5.30 -5.30 -8.26
CA GLY A 74 -6.15 -4.34 -7.52
C GLY A 74 -5.34 -3.29 -6.78
N THR A 75 -4.22 -3.70 -6.17
CA THR A 75 -3.27 -2.80 -5.50
C THR A 75 -2.64 -1.83 -6.50
N PHE A 76 -2.20 -2.31 -7.66
CA PHE A 76 -1.62 -1.49 -8.72
C PHE A 76 -2.61 -0.41 -9.20
N PHE A 77 -3.85 -0.78 -9.50
CA PHE A 77 -4.89 0.18 -9.90
C PHE A 77 -5.24 1.16 -8.78
N SER A 78 -5.28 0.71 -7.52
CA SER A 78 -5.50 1.58 -6.36
C SER A 78 -4.42 2.64 -6.25
N LEU A 79 -3.14 2.26 -6.37
CA LEU A 79 -2.02 3.20 -6.37
C LEU A 79 -2.07 4.18 -7.54
N LEU A 80 -2.48 3.73 -8.73
CA LEU A 80 -2.63 4.59 -9.90
C LEU A 80 -3.73 5.64 -9.69
N ALA A 81 -4.89 5.22 -9.15
CA ALA A 81 -5.99 6.12 -8.80
C ALA A 81 -5.63 7.09 -7.66
N ALA A 82 -4.75 6.66 -6.75
CA ALA A 82 -4.31 7.44 -5.61
C ALA A 82 -3.48 8.67 -6.01
N ILE A 83 -2.71 8.62 -7.11
CA ILE A 83 -1.84 9.74 -7.54
C ILE A 83 -2.66 11.02 -7.74
N ASP A 84 -3.71 10.96 -8.55
CA ASP A 84 -4.56 12.12 -8.81
C ASP A 84 -5.42 12.49 -7.60
N TYR A 85 -5.82 11.50 -6.79
CA TYR A 85 -6.62 11.73 -5.60
C TYR A 85 -5.83 12.49 -4.53
N LEU A 86 -4.62 12.03 -4.17
CA LEU A 86 -3.78 12.66 -3.14
C LEU A 86 -3.39 14.08 -3.55
N ARG A 87 -3.12 14.31 -4.84
CA ARG A 87 -2.79 15.63 -5.38
C ARG A 87 -3.93 16.64 -5.22
N ARG A 88 -5.18 16.20 -5.32
CA ARG A 88 -6.37 17.07 -5.19
C ARG A 88 -6.63 17.51 -3.74
N PHE A 89 -6.23 16.69 -2.77
CA PHE A 89 -6.45 16.95 -1.35
C PHE A 89 -5.21 17.45 -0.61
N ASP A 90 -4.15 17.82 -1.35
CA ASP A 90 -2.84 18.22 -0.81
C ASP A 90 -2.28 17.23 0.23
N ALA A 91 -2.62 15.95 0.04
CA ALA A 91 -2.32 14.86 0.96
C ALA A 91 -1.22 13.95 0.39
N GLU A 92 -0.32 14.48 -0.46
CA GLU A 92 0.78 13.76 -1.11
C GLU A 92 1.87 13.31 -0.11
N HIS A 93 1.53 12.36 0.75
CA HIS A 93 2.47 11.71 1.66
C HIS A 93 2.65 10.25 1.26
N GLY A 94 3.89 9.77 1.36
CA GLY A 94 4.22 8.36 1.16
C GLY A 94 3.50 7.40 2.12
N GLU A 95 2.93 7.92 3.21
CA GLU A 95 2.18 7.14 4.20
C GLU A 95 1.01 6.36 3.59
N PHE A 96 0.27 6.98 2.65
CA PHE A 96 -0.84 6.29 1.98
C PHE A 96 -0.35 5.06 1.22
N HIS A 97 0.78 5.21 0.50
CA HIS A 97 1.37 4.12 -0.27
C HIS A 97 1.84 2.98 0.64
N CYS A 98 2.43 3.30 1.80
CA CYS A 98 2.79 2.31 2.81
C CYS A 98 1.57 1.56 3.34
N LEU A 99 0.48 2.27 3.66
CA LEU A 99 -0.75 1.66 4.18
C LEU A 99 -1.44 0.75 3.15
N VAL A 100 -1.46 1.16 1.87
CA VAL A 100 -2.01 0.33 0.79
C VAL A 100 -1.19 -0.96 0.61
N HIS A 101 0.14 -0.88 0.64
CA HIS A 101 0.99 -2.08 0.58
C HIS A 101 0.85 -2.96 1.83
N TYR A 102 0.66 -2.36 3.00
CA TYR A 102 0.41 -3.09 4.25
C TYR A 102 -0.92 -3.87 4.19
N ALA A 103 -1.98 -3.25 3.65
CA ALA A 103 -3.23 -3.93 3.39
C ALA A 103 -3.06 -5.08 2.38
N ALA A 104 -2.34 -4.82 1.27
CA ALA A 104 -2.07 -5.84 0.24
C ALA A 104 -1.29 -7.04 0.80
N ALA A 105 -0.23 -6.80 1.59
CA ALA A 105 0.55 -7.86 2.23
C ALA A 105 -0.31 -8.73 3.16
N SER A 106 -1.24 -8.10 3.89
CA SER A 106 -2.19 -8.82 4.75
C SER A 106 -3.16 -9.68 3.93
N MET A 107 -3.67 -9.17 2.80
CA MET A 107 -4.51 -9.96 1.89
C MET A 107 -3.75 -11.13 1.27
N LEU A 108 -2.47 -10.95 0.92
CA LEU A 108 -1.62 -12.03 0.42
C LEU A 108 -1.39 -13.12 1.47
N LEU A 109 -1.21 -12.73 2.74
CA LEU A 109 -1.15 -13.67 3.86
C LEU A 109 -2.47 -14.42 4.05
N PHE A 110 -3.61 -13.74 3.92
CA PHE A 110 -4.93 -14.35 4.01
C PHE A 110 -5.12 -15.47 2.97
N VAL A 111 -4.73 -15.21 1.71
CA VAL A 111 -4.87 -16.18 0.61
C VAL A 111 -3.97 -17.40 0.79
N GLN A 112 -2.82 -17.25 1.43
CA GLN A 112 -1.87 -18.35 1.67
C GLN A 112 -2.08 -19.05 3.02
N ALA A 113 -3.02 -18.61 3.85
CA ALA A 113 -3.23 -19.15 5.18
C ALA A 113 -3.76 -20.59 5.12
N ASN A 114 -3.04 -21.52 5.73
CA ASN A 114 -3.42 -22.95 5.76
C ASN A 114 -4.04 -23.38 7.11
N ASN A 115 -4.16 -22.46 8.08
CA ASN A 115 -4.85 -22.70 9.35
C ASN A 115 -5.69 -21.48 9.79
N LEU A 116 -6.59 -21.71 10.75
CA LEU A 116 -7.51 -20.68 11.23
C LEU A 116 -6.80 -19.53 11.98
N ILE A 117 -5.67 -19.80 12.63
CA ILE A 117 -4.93 -18.78 13.39
C ILE A 117 -4.29 -17.77 12.45
N MET A 118 -3.63 -18.24 11.39
CA MET A 118 -3.06 -17.37 10.34
C MET A 118 -4.15 -16.62 9.59
N LEU A 119 -5.28 -17.28 9.30
CA LEU A 119 -6.42 -16.64 8.68
C LEU A 119 -6.97 -15.50 9.55
N PHE A 120 -7.18 -15.75 10.85
CA PHE A 120 -7.62 -14.73 11.81
C PHE A 120 -6.63 -13.57 11.90
N LEU A 121 -5.34 -13.87 12.04
CA LEU A 121 -4.29 -12.85 12.10
C LEU A 121 -4.26 -12.00 10.83
N ALA A 122 -4.40 -12.60 9.66
CA ALA A 122 -4.42 -11.87 8.40
C ALA A 122 -5.65 -10.94 8.30
N VAL A 123 -6.83 -11.41 8.74
CA VAL A 123 -8.07 -10.60 8.73
C VAL A 123 -8.00 -9.45 9.74
N GLU A 124 -7.52 -9.68 10.95
CA GLU A 124 -7.34 -8.61 11.96
C GLU A 124 -6.30 -7.58 11.53
N THR A 125 -5.21 -8.03 10.90
CA THR A 125 -4.20 -7.12 10.37
C THR A 125 -4.78 -6.29 9.22
N LEU A 126 -5.60 -6.92 8.37
CA LEU A 126 -6.30 -6.26 7.27
C LEU A 126 -7.34 -5.25 7.76
N SER A 127 -8.08 -5.56 8.84
CA SER A 127 -9.09 -4.65 9.40
C SER A 127 -8.44 -3.38 9.96
N MET A 128 -7.29 -3.51 10.64
CA MET A 128 -6.49 -2.38 11.11
C MET A 128 -5.98 -1.53 9.94
N ALA A 129 -5.47 -2.16 8.88
CA ALA A 129 -5.05 -1.45 7.67
C ALA A 129 -6.22 -0.68 7.02
N ALA A 130 -7.39 -1.31 6.94
CA ALA A 130 -8.60 -0.70 6.39
C ALA A 130 -9.07 0.50 7.23
N TYR A 131 -9.07 0.37 8.56
CA TYR A 131 -9.41 1.45 9.50
C TYR A 131 -8.49 2.67 9.31
N LEU A 132 -7.19 2.43 9.16
CA LEU A 132 -6.21 3.50 8.90
C LEU A 132 -6.41 4.14 7.53
N LEU A 133 -6.80 3.37 6.51
CA LEU A 133 -7.06 3.89 5.17
C LEU A 133 -8.33 4.75 5.11
N THR A 134 -9.40 4.34 5.78
CA THR A 134 -10.67 5.08 5.77
C THR A 134 -10.57 6.39 6.57
N SER A 135 -9.77 6.40 7.63
CA SER A 135 -9.49 7.58 8.46
C SER A 135 -8.25 8.37 8.04
N TYR A 136 -7.71 8.12 6.84
CA TYR A 136 -6.46 8.74 6.39
C TYR A 136 -6.55 10.27 6.30
N LEU A 137 -7.68 10.80 5.82
CA LEU A 137 -7.84 12.23 5.56
C LEU A 137 -8.39 12.95 6.80
N ARG A 138 -7.51 13.18 7.78
CA ARG A 138 -7.86 13.69 9.13
C ARG A 138 -8.58 15.04 9.14
N ASP A 139 -8.33 15.89 8.14
CA ASP A 139 -8.99 17.21 8.03
C ASP A 139 -10.45 17.10 7.57
N SER A 140 -10.86 15.95 7.03
CA SER A 140 -12.23 15.69 6.60
C SER A 140 -12.99 14.93 7.68
N ARG A 141 -14.01 15.58 8.26
CA ARG A 141 -14.93 14.93 9.22
C ARG A 141 -15.52 13.63 8.68
N ARG A 142 -15.85 13.59 7.39
CA ARG A 142 -16.41 12.40 6.74
C ARG A 142 -15.42 11.21 6.71
N SER A 143 -14.12 11.47 6.59
CA SER A 143 -13.09 10.42 6.62
C SER A 143 -12.95 9.87 8.03
N VAL A 144 -12.93 10.75 9.03
CA VAL A 144 -12.86 10.36 10.45
C VAL A 144 -14.09 9.55 10.87
N GLU A 145 -15.29 9.99 10.49
CA GLU A 145 -16.54 9.25 10.73
C GLU A 145 -16.60 7.91 9.99
N GLY A 146 -15.90 7.76 8.86
CA GLY A 146 -15.82 6.49 8.11
C GLY A 146 -14.83 5.49 8.69
N GLY A 147 -13.96 5.91 9.60
CA GLY A 147 -13.09 5.01 10.38
C GLY A 147 -13.78 4.45 11.62
N LEU A 148 -14.58 5.28 12.31
CA LEU A 148 -15.29 4.93 13.56
C LEU A 148 -16.40 3.89 13.36
#